data_AF-A0A1W1YTZ9-F1
#
_entry.id   AF-A0A1W1YTZ9-F1
#
_cell.length_a   1.000
_cell.length_b   1.000
_cell.length_c   1.000
_cell.angle_alpha   90.00
_cell.angle_beta   90.00
_cell.angle_gamma   90.00
#
_symmetry.space_group_name_H-M   'P 1'
#
loop_
_entity.id
_entity.type
_entity.pdbx_description
1 polymer ?
#
loop_
_entity_poly.entity_id
_entity_poly.type
_entity_poly.pdbx_seq_one_letter_code
_entity_poly.pdbx_strand_id
1 'polypeptide(L)'
;MIEFCYNKVKATFILPHGGILPLPACGKSAHLASMASGFHNENVGASSASSSETELAAEGGPIYRQLAERLSRDIIEGKLRPGERLPTEAEFGERYGVSRITIRQALALLANEGLVERFPGKGSFVTERSKGKAWEMRSISDLVQLGNEVQTEIISWGLVKPTLEAGIFLKTSEPVYRLRAVRSQDGLPVLYAENYLQPSLGIRLSREDLRSHTLVNLLVNHLAIDVGQASEEIEAGLADEALANRLGIEAGKPVLIQHIDLFDKDGAPLQRGTGWWRSDRFTRKYVMRQRS
;
A
#
# COMPACT_ATOMS: atom_id res chain seq x y z
N MET A 1 -30.67 -17.70 12.38
CA MET A 1 -29.89 -17.45 11.15
C MET A 1 -29.33 -16.04 11.27
N ILE A 2 -28.03 -15.91 11.09
CA ILE A 2 -27.18 -14.87 11.68
C ILE A 2 -27.37 -13.53 10.97
N GLU A 3 -27.79 -12.52 11.75
CA GLU A 3 -27.60 -11.09 11.48
C GLU A 3 -26.13 -10.71 11.71
N PHE A 4 -25.55 -9.96 10.77
CA PHE A 4 -24.40 -9.11 11.01
C PHE A 4 -24.84 -7.65 10.80
N CYS A 5 -25.22 -6.98 11.90
CA CYS A 5 -25.39 -5.54 11.93
C CYS A 5 -24.07 -4.90 12.37
N TYR A 6 -23.34 -4.32 11.42
CA TYR A 6 -22.18 -3.46 11.66
C TYR A 6 -22.47 -2.09 11.04
N ASN A 7 -23.00 -1.14 11.83
CA ASN A 7 -22.69 0.27 11.63
C ASN A 7 -23.14 1.14 12.82
N LYS A 8 -22.17 1.78 13.48
CA LYS A 8 -22.41 2.94 14.35
C LYS A 8 -21.45 4.05 13.91
N VAL A 9 -21.87 4.83 12.92
CA VAL A 9 -21.52 6.25 12.82
C VAL A 9 -22.85 6.99 12.79
N LYS A 10 -23.08 7.81 13.83
CA LYS A 10 -24.27 8.63 13.97
C LYS A 10 -24.25 9.74 12.92
N ALA A 11 -25.13 9.67 11.93
CA ALA A 11 -25.58 10.83 11.16
C ALA A 11 -27.02 11.14 11.57
N THR A 12 -27.20 12.29 12.23
CA THR A 12 -28.51 12.79 12.65
C THR A 12 -29.22 13.39 11.43
N PHE A 13 -30.21 12.69 10.89
CA PHE A 13 -31.19 13.27 9.96
C PHE A 13 -32.40 13.76 10.76
N ILE A 14 -32.67 15.07 10.71
CA ILE A 14 -33.90 15.68 11.22
C ILE A 14 -34.90 15.70 10.06
N LEU A 15 -36.02 14.98 10.19
CA LEU A 15 -37.17 15.10 9.30
C LEU A 15 -38.32 15.82 10.02
N PRO A 16 -39.14 16.60 9.28
CA PRO A 16 -40.17 17.44 9.86
C PRO A 16 -41.37 16.57 10.21
N HIS A 17 -41.62 16.43 11.51
CA HIS A 17 -42.85 16.04 12.21
C HIS A 17 -42.46 15.12 13.39
N GLY A 18 -42.25 15.76 14.53
CA GLY A 18 -41.78 15.13 15.76
C GLY A 18 -42.76 14.09 16.32
N GLY A 19 -42.22 12.90 16.59
CA GLY A 19 -42.86 11.87 17.41
C GLY A 19 -41.83 10.83 17.84
N ILE A 20 -41.68 10.61 19.15
CA ILE A 20 -40.83 9.59 19.78
C ILE A 20 -41.77 8.61 20.51
N LEU A 21 -41.60 7.30 20.34
CA LEU A 21 -42.11 6.30 21.28
C LEU A 21 -41.15 5.07 21.39
N PRO A 22 -41.13 4.37 22.54
CA PRO A 22 -39.96 3.65 23.04
C PRO A 22 -39.99 2.11 22.87
N LEU A 23 -38.81 1.52 23.13
CA LEU A 23 -38.45 0.09 23.16
C LEU A 23 -39.22 -0.76 24.19
N PRO A 24 -39.14 -2.10 24.07
CA PRO A 24 -39.00 -2.96 25.25
C PRO A 24 -37.80 -3.92 25.19
N ALA A 25 -37.33 -4.30 26.38
CA ALA A 25 -36.18 -5.15 26.67
C ALA A 25 -36.57 -6.53 27.23
N CYS A 26 -35.75 -7.57 26.99
CA CYS A 26 -35.54 -8.82 27.79
C CYS A 26 -34.70 -9.80 26.95
N GLY A 27 -33.87 -10.73 27.43
CA GLY A 27 -33.66 -11.37 28.74
C GLY A 27 -32.55 -12.46 28.63
N LYS A 28 -32.21 -13.12 29.75
CA LYS A 28 -30.94 -13.78 30.11
C LYS A 28 -30.77 -15.29 29.77
N SER A 29 -29.53 -15.78 29.99
CA SER A 29 -29.05 -17.15 30.40
C SER A 29 -28.73 -18.18 29.30
N ALA A 30 -27.80 -19.15 29.40
CA ALA A 30 -27.19 -19.85 30.57
C ALA A 30 -25.82 -20.53 30.27
N HIS A 31 -25.14 -20.95 31.35
CA HIS A 31 -23.91 -21.76 31.47
C HIS A 31 -24.04 -23.22 31.01
N LEU A 32 -22.90 -23.88 30.73
CA LEU A 32 -22.56 -25.24 31.24
C LEU A 32 -21.07 -25.59 31.04
N ALA A 33 -20.48 -26.21 32.06
CA ALA A 33 -19.11 -26.73 32.14
C ALA A 33 -19.15 -28.18 32.65
N SER A 34 -18.18 -29.02 32.27
CA SER A 34 -17.71 -30.27 32.94
C SER A 34 -16.59 -30.88 32.06
N MET A 35 -15.32 -31.02 32.48
CA MET A 35 -14.68 -32.06 33.34
C MET A 35 -14.90 -33.51 32.83
N ALA A 36 -13.91 -34.43 32.72
CA ALA A 36 -12.70 -34.66 33.53
C ALA A 36 -11.66 -35.63 32.88
N SER A 37 -10.41 -35.58 33.42
CA SER A 37 -9.42 -36.67 33.71
C SER A 37 -9.02 -37.71 32.63
N GLY A 38 -7.76 -38.13 32.42
CA GLY A 38 -6.50 -38.04 33.17
C GLY A 38 -5.78 -39.41 33.08
N PHE A 39 -4.52 -39.48 32.60
CA PHE A 39 -3.59 -40.59 32.82
C PHE A 39 -2.14 -40.09 32.72
N HIS A 40 -1.32 -40.44 33.72
CA HIS A 40 0.14 -40.26 33.75
C HIS A 40 0.85 -41.41 33.02
N ASN A 41 1.94 -41.11 32.32
CA ASN A 41 3.24 -41.76 32.60
C ASN A 41 4.41 -40.94 32.01
N GLU A 42 5.52 -40.90 32.74
CA GLU A 42 6.76 -40.21 32.38
C GLU A 42 7.63 -41.07 31.42
N ASN A 43 8.34 -40.40 30.51
CA ASN A 43 9.82 -40.33 30.47
C ASN A 43 10.44 -40.44 29.04
N VAL A 44 11.54 -39.68 28.90
CA VAL A 44 12.64 -39.73 27.92
C VAL A 44 12.44 -39.06 26.55
N GLY A 45 13.29 -38.05 26.31
CA GLY A 45 13.22 -37.17 25.15
C GLY A 45 13.79 -37.71 23.84
N ALA A 46 13.33 -37.10 22.75
CA ALA A 46 14.04 -36.85 21.49
C ALA A 46 13.09 -36.12 20.54
N SER A 47 13.63 -35.14 19.80
CA SER A 47 13.11 -34.64 18.51
C SER A 47 11.81 -33.80 18.51
N SER A 48 11.96 -32.48 18.65
CA SER A 48 10.93 -31.47 18.33
C SER A 48 11.22 -30.69 17.03
N ALA A 49 12.23 -31.12 16.25
CA ALA A 49 12.69 -30.39 15.07
C ALA A 49 11.95 -30.77 13.76
N SER A 50 11.06 -31.77 13.75
CA SER A 50 10.50 -32.32 12.49
C SER A 50 9.19 -31.67 12.02
N SER A 51 8.51 -30.87 12.84
CA SER A 51 7.18 -30.34 12.48
C SER A 51 7.23 -29.04 11.67
N SER A 52 8.20 -28.14 11.92
CA SER A 52 8.25 -26.82 11.30
C SER A 52 8.81 -26.82 9.87
N GLU A 53 9.81 -27.65 9.58
CA GLU A 53 10.39 -27.78 8.24
C GLU A 53 9.41 -28.48 7.27
N THR A 54 8.61 -29.42 7.77
CA THR A 54 7.59 -30.13 7.00
C THR A 54 6.42 -29.21 6.62
N GLU A 55 6.07 -28.25 7.48
CA GLU A 55 5.03 -27.23 7.22
C GLU A 55 5.45 -26.26 6.11
N LEU A 56 6.70 -25.78 6.13
CA LEU A 56 7.32 -24.93 5.09
C LEU A 56 7.65 -25.70 3.79
N ALA A 57 7.70 -27.03 3.81
CA ALA A 57 7.87 -27.81 2.58
C ALA A 57 6.52 -28.05 1.87
N ALA A 58 5.41 -28.07 2.62
CA ALA A 58 4.08 -28.43 2.12
C ALA A 58 3.41 -27.33 1.27
N GLU A 59 3.78 -26.06 1.45
CA GLU A 59 3.15 -24.92 0.74
C GLU A 59 3.64 -24.72 -0.70
N GLY A 60 4.68 -25.46 -1.14
CA GLY A 60 5.24 -25.38 -2.50
C GLY A 60 6.14 -24.15 -2.73
N GLY A 61 7.15 -24.29 -3.60
CA GLY A 61 8.12 -23.23 -3.91
C GLY A 61 9.35 -23.17 -2.98
N PRO A 62 10.26 -22.19 -3.17
CA PRO A 62 11.52 -22.14 -2.42
C PRO A 62 11.31 -21.80 -0.93
N ILE A 63 11.81 -22.66 -0.03
CA ILE A 63 11.66 -22.55 1.44
C ILE A 63 12.07 -21.17 1.99
N TYR A 64 13.13 -20.56 1.43
CA TYR A 64 13.59 -19.24 1.88
C TYR A 64 12.56 -18.13 1.63
N ARG A 65 11.72 -18.24 0.58
CA ARG A 65 10.67 -17.26 0.28
C ARG A 65 9.51 -17.40 1.25
N GLN A 66 9.05 -18.62 1.50
CA GLN A 66 7.98 -18.86 2.46
C GLN A 66 8.36 -18.40 3.86
N LEU A 67 9.62 -18.63 4.26
CA LEU A 67 10.13 -18.10 5.52
C LEU A 67 10.14 -16.57 5.55
N ALA A 68 10.57 -15.92 4.46
CA ALA A 68 10.54 -14.47 4.37
C ALA A 68 9.11 -13.92 4.44
N GLU A 69 8.14 -14.54 3.76
CA GLU A 69 6.72 -14.17 3.82
C GLU A 69 6.16 -14.31 5.24
N ARG A 70 6.48 -15.41 5.93
CA ARG A 70 6.06 -15.62 7.33
C ARG A 70 6.63 -14.56 8.27
N LEU A 71 7.93 -14.30 8.19
CA LEU A 71 8.59 -13.27 8.99
C LEU A 71 8.07 -11.85 8.64
N SER A 72 7.80 -11.58 7.37
CA SER A 72 7.18 -10.34 6.91
C SER A 72 5.80 -10.15 7.53
N ARG A 73 4.96 -11.19 7.53
CA ARG A 73 3.65 -11.16 8.24
C ARG A 73 3.82 -10.87 9.73
N ASP A 74 4.75 -11.55 10.40
CA ASP A 74 4.97 -11.35 11.84
C ASP A 74 5.48 -9.92 12.16
N ILE A 75 6.28 -9.30 11.28
CA ILE A 75 6.67 -7.89 11.38
C ILE A 75 5.46 -6.95 11.14
N ILE A 76 4.65 -7.23 10.12
CA ILE A 76 3.48 -6.41 9.76
C ILE A 76 2.40 -6.46 10.85
N GLU A 77 2.17 -7.63 11.44
CA GLU A 77 1.23 -7.86 12.54
C GLU A 77 1.78 -7.39 13.90
N GLY A 78 3.03 -6.92 13.95
CA GLY A 78 3.66 -6.37 15.15
C GLY A 78 4.10 -7.41 16.17
N LYS A 79 4.12 -8.70 15.81
CA LYS A 79 4.68 -9.77 16.66
C LYS A 79 6.20 -9.64 16.79
N LEU A 80 6.86 -9.19 15.73
CA LEU A 80 8.25 -8.74 15.73
C LEU A 80 8.27 -7.22 15.71
N ARG A 81 8.78 -6.60 16.78
CA ARG A 81 8.66 -5.15 16.97
C ARG A 81 9.76 -4.40 16.22
N PRO A 82 9.51 -3.16 15.78
CA PRO A 82 10.57 -2.34 15.20
C PRO A 82 11.72 -2.10 16.20
N GLY A 83 12.96 -2.14 15.71
CA GLY A 83 14.18 -2.09 16.53
C GLY A 83 14.51 -3.40 17.25
N GLU A 84 13.63 -4.41 17.19
CA GLU A 84 13.87 -5.72 17.80
C GLU A 84 14.99 -6.46 17.06
N ARG A 85 15.94 -6.98 17.82
CA ARG A 85 16.98 -7.84 17.28
C ARG A 85 16.40 -9.21 16.93
N LEU A 86 16.52 -9.60 15.68
CA LEU A 86 16.15 -10.93 15.23
C LEU A 86 17.15 -11.98 15.77
N PRO A 87 16.68 -13.23 15.99
CA PRO A 87 17.56 -14.36 16.25
C PRO A 87 18.68 -14.49 15.21
N THR A 88 19.79 -15.07 15.63
CA THR A 88 20.91 -15.40 14.74
C THR A 88 20.50 -16.43 13.69
N GLU A 89 21.25 -16.51 12.59
CA GLU A 89 21.00 -17.52 11.54
C GLU A 89 21.01 -18.95 12.08
N ALA A 90 21.79 -19.21 13.14
CA ALA A 90 21.85 -20.51 13.80
C ALA A 90 20.58 -20.80 14.61
N GLU A 91 20.16 -19.86 15.47
CA GLU A 91 18.95 -19.99 16.29
C GLU A 91 17.69 -20.08 15.43
N PHE A 92 17.63 -19.32 14.33
CA PHE A 92 16.55 -19.44 13.37
C PHE A 92 16.53 -20.79 12.66
N GLY A 93 17.70 -21.31 12.30
CA GLY A 93 17.81 -22.65 11.71
C GLY A 93 17.32 -23.74 12.65
N GLU A 94 17.65 -23.65 13.94
CA GLU A 94 17.15 -24.57 14.96
C GLU A 94 15.63 -24.44 15.17
N ARG A 95 15.09 -23.22 15.17
CA ARG A 95 13.66 -22.97 15.39
C ARG A 95 12.78 -23.45 14.23
N TYR A 96 13.23 -23.24 13.00
CA TYR A 96 12.44 -23.52 11.80
C TYR A 96 12.87 -24.82 11.10
N GLY A 97 13.88 -25.52 11.61
CA GLY A 97 14.43 -26.73 11.02
C GLY A 97 15.25 -26.51 9.73
N VAL A 98 15.35 -25.28 9.23
CA VAL A 98 15.94 -25.01 7.91
C VAL A 98 17.44 -24.69 7.97
N SER A 99 18.13 -24.88 6.84
CA SER A 99 19.56 -24.57 6.73
C SER A 99 19.88 -23.08 6.99
N ARG A 100 21.07 -22.79 7.54
CA ARG A 100 21.57 -21.41 7.71
C ARG A 100 21.60 -20.62 6.41
N ILE A 101 21.84 -21.30 5.27
CA ILE A 101 21.84 -20.67 3.94
C ILE A 101 20.43 -20.21 3.58
N THR A 102 19.41 -21.02 3.86
CA THR A 102 18.00 -20.70 3.68
C THR A 102 17.59 -19.50 4.54
N ILE A 103 17.98 -19.47 5.82
CA ILE A 103 17.75 -18.32 6.70
C ILE A 103 18.41 -17.07 6.13
N ARG A 104 19.67 -17.17 5.73
CA ARG A 104 20.44 -16.05 5.18
C ARG A 104 19.78 -15.47 3.94
N GLN A 105 19.25 -16.32 3.07
CA GLN A 105 18.50 -15.92 1.87
C GLN A 105 17.18 -15.24 2.22
N ALA A 106 16.43 -15.77 3.20
CA ALA A 106 15.19 -15.15 3.67
C ALA A 106 15.45 -13.76 4.28
N LEU A 107 16.45 -13.64 5.15
CA LEU A 107 16.85 -12.36 5.75
C LEU A 107 17.41 -11.37 4.72
N ALA A 108 18.08 -11.85 3.66
CA ALA A 108 18.51 -10.99 2.56
C ALA A 108 17.32 -10.46 1.75
N LEU A 109 16.29 -11.29 1.53
CA LEU A 109 15.04 -10.86 0.89
C LEU A 109 14.34 -9.77 1.72
N LEU A 110 14.18 -10.00 3.02
CA LEU A 110 13.59 -9.03 3.94
C LEU A 110 14.41 -7.74 4.04
N ALA A 111 15.73 -7.83 3.95
CA ALA A 111 16.60 -6.65 3.93
C ALA A 111 16.46 -5.86 2.62
N ASN A 112 16.33 -6.55 1.49
CA ASN A 112 16.03 -5.91 0.20
C ASN A 112 14.64 -5.26 0.20
N GLU A 113 13.69 -5.80 0.96
CA GLU A 113 12.36 -5.21 1.17
C GLU A 113 12.34 -4.08 2.21
N GLY A 114 13.46 -3.80 2.86
CA GLY A 114 13.58 -2.77 3.90
C GLY A 114 12.90 -3.13 5.23
N LEU A 115 12.55 -4.40 5.43
CA LEU A 115 11.92 -4.90 6.67
C LEU A 115 12.95 -5.28 7.75
N VAL A 116 14.19 -5.56 7.34
CA VAL A 116 15.28 -5.97 8.22
C VAL A 116 16.57 -5.25 7.86
N GLU A 117 17.26 -4.69 8.85
CA GLU A 117 18.63 -4.17 8.68
C GLU A 117 19.65 -5.18 9.21
N ARG A 118 20.72 -5.40 8.44
CA ARG A 118 21.79 -6.34 8.79
C ARG A 118 23.05 -5.57 9.14
N PHE A 119 23.53 -5.75 10.36
CA PHE A 119 24.79 -5.16 10.82
C PHE A 119 25.83 -6.27 10.98
N PRO A 120 26.90 -6.29 10.16
CA PRO A 120 27.97 -7.27 10.29
C PRO A 120 28.48 -7.35 11.74
N GLY A 121 28.49 -8.56 12.30
CA GLY A 121 28.92 -8.82 13.69
C GLY A 121 27.96 -8.37 14.79
N LYS A 122 26.92 -7.59 14.50
CA LYS A 122 25.93 -7.11 15.48
C LYS A 122 24.57 -7.81 15.40
N GLY A 123 24.27 -8.42 14.26
CA GLY A 123 23.02 -9.18 14.05
C GLY A 123 22.10 -8.51 13.03
N SER A 124 20.87 -9.00 12.96
CA SER A 124 19.82 -8.45 12.10
C SER A 124 18.73 -7.85 12.98
N PHE A 125 18.17 -6.71 12.60
CA PHE A 125 17.19 -5.98 13.38
C PHE A 125 15.97 -5.69 12.52
N VAL A 126 14.77 -5.81 13.09
CA VAL A 126 13.54 -5.35 12.45
C VAL A 126 13.67 -3.85 12.30
N THR A 127 13.48 -3.33 11.09
CA THR A 127 13.58 -1.89 10.88
C THR A 127 12.52 -1.16 11.70
N GLU A 128 12.90 -0.07 12.38
CA GLU A 128 11.95 0.99 12.69
C GLU A 128 11.33 1.38 11.36
N ARG A 129 10.02 1.15 11.16
CA ARG A 129 9.33 1.47 9.91
C ARG A 129 9.71 2.89 9.45
N SER A 130 10.64 2.98 8.52
CA SER A 130 10.27 3.54 7.24
C SER A 130 9.85 2.31 6.45
N LYS A 131 8.55 2.16 6.18
CA LYS A 131 8.10 1.47 4.96
C LYS A 131 9.16 1.76 3.89
N GLY A 132 9.80 0.78 3.24
CA GLY A 132 11.01 1.03 2.43
C GLY A 132 10.96 2.38 1.71
N LYS A 133 11.92 3.27 1.98
CA LYS A 133 11.95 4.69 1.57
C LYS A 133 10.55 5.29 1.40
N ALA A 134 9.77 5.34 2.48
CA ALA A 134 8.38 5.79 2.47
C ALA A 134 8.32 7.18 1.82
N TRP A 135 7.60 7.28 0.71
CA TRP A 135 7.42 8.56 0.05
C TRP A 135 6.53 9.45 0.90
N GLU A 136 7.10 10.49 1.49
CA GLU A 136 6.36 11.57 2.13
C GLU A 136 6.12 12.69 1.11
N MET A 137 4.86 12.88 0.71
CA MET A 137 4.50 14.03 -0.13
C MET A 137 3.96 15.16 0.74
N ARG A 138 4.64 16.32 0.71
CA ARG A 138 4.29 17.51 1.52
C ARG A 138 3.96 18.73 0.65
N SER A 139 4.37 18.75 -0.61
CA SER A 139 4.25 19.89 -1.53
C SER A 139 4.18 19.47 -3.01
N ILE A 140 3.84 20.39 -3.90
CA ILE A 140 3.92 20.20 -5.36
C ILE A 140 5.36 19.89 -5.80
N SER A 141 6.36 20.49 -5.14
CA SER A 141 7.77 20.19 -5.39
C SER A 141 8.10 18.72 -5.12
N ASP A 142 7.48 18.10 -4.13
CA ASP A 142 7.70 16.68 -3.82
C ASP A 142 7.11 15.77 -4.92
N LEU A 143 6.00 16.17 -5.56
CA LEU A 143 5.45 15.47 -6.74
C LEU A 143 6.40 15.54 -7.95
N VAL A 144 7.12 16.65 -8.07
CA VAL A 144 8.15 16.85 -9.11
C VAL A 144 9.36 15.96 -8.82
N GLN A 145 9.82 15.92 -7.57
CA GLN A 145 10.98 15.12 -7.14
C GLN A 145 10.73 13.62 -7.19
N LEU A 146 9.50 13.18 -6.89
CA LEU A 146 9.08 11.78 -7.01
C LEU A 146 9.45 11.18 -8.37
N GLY A 147 9.34 11.97 -9.44
CA GLY A 147 9.65 11.53 -10.79
C GLY A 147 11.09 11.09 -11.00
N ASN A 148 12.02 11.55 -10.16
CA ASN A 148 13.44 11.29 -10.31
C ASN A 148 13.89 9.96 -9.71
N GLU A 149 13.09 9.33 -8.85
CA GLU A 149 13.48 8.08 -8.17
C GLU A 149 12.57 6.89 -8.49
N VAL A 150 11.70 7.02 -9.50
CA VAL A 150 10.81 5.95 -9.94
C VAL A 150 11.01 5.64 -11.42
N GLN A 151 11.05 4.36 -11.74
CA GLN A 151 11.00 3.88 -13.12
C GLN A 151 9.55 3.80 -13.58
N THR A 152 9.25 4.31 -14.78
CA THR A 152 7.88 4.32 -15.31
C THR A 152 7.70 3.33 -16.45
N GLU A 153 6.81 2.37 -16.25
CA GLU A 153 6.29 1.50 -17.31
C GLU A 153 4.98 2.07 -17.86
N ILE A 154 5.01 2.55 -19.11
CA ILE A 154 3.82 3.10 -19.77
C ILE A 154 2.96 1.95 -20.31
N ILE A 155 1.75 1.83 -19.76
CA ILE A 155 0.72 0.89 -20.25
C ILE A 155 0.03 1.45 -21.49
N SER A 156 -0.38 2.73 -21.45
CA SER A 156 -1.00 3.38 -22.60
C SER A 156 -0.76 4.89 -22.60
N TRP A 157 -0.49 5.45 -23.76
CA TRP A 157 -0.37 6.89 -24.00
C TRP A 157 -0.96 7.23 -25.37
N GLY A 158 -1.91 8.16 -25.41
CA GLY A 158 -2.54 8.66 -26.63
C GLY A 158 -3.86 9.39 -26.40
N LEU A 159 -4.48 9.85 -27.49
CA LEU A 159 -5.79 10.49 -27.48
C LEU A 159 -6.91 9.47 -27.22
N VAL A 160 -7.83 9.82 -26.34
CA VAL A 160 -9.03 9.04 -26.02
C VAL A 160 -10.21 9.96 -25.82
N LYS A 161 -11.43 9.44 -25.97
CA LYS A 161 -12.62 10.16 -25.49
C LYS A 161 -12.52 10.32 -23.97
N PRO A 162 -12.72 11.52 -23.40
CA PRO A 162 -12.69 11.72 -21.95
C PRO A 162 -13.81 10.94 -21.27
N THR A 163 -13.57 10.51 -20.03
CA THR A 163 -14.66 10.14 -19.12
C THR A 163 -15.51 11.37 -18.81
N LEU A 164 -16.72 11.17 -18.27
CA LEU A 164 -17.58 12.30 -17.88
C LEU A 164 -16.84 13.26 -16.93
N GLU A 165 -16.20 12.71 -15.90
CA GLU A 165 -15.44 13.46 -14.90
C GLU A 165 -14.24 14.19 -15.49
N ALA A 166 -13.48 13.54 -16.38
CA ALA A 166 -12.34 14.17 -17.03
C ALA A 166 -12.79 15.29 -17.99
N GLY A 167 -13.88 15.07 -18.73
CA GLY A 167 -14.43 16.05 -19.66
C GLY A 167 -15.01 17.28 -18.95
N ILE A 168 -15.70 17.09 -17.82
CA ILE A 168 -16.17 18.19 -16.97
C ILE A 168 -14.98 19.00 -16.45
N PHE A 169 -13.96 18.34 -15.90
CA PHE A 169 -12.79 19.02 -15.34
C PHE A 169 -12.00 19.78 -16.41
N LEU A 170 -11.67 19.12 -17.52
CA LEU A 170 -10.93 19.70 -18.65
C LEU A 170 -11.79 20.64 -19.50
N LYS A 171 -13.09 20.78 -19.17
CA LYS A 171 -14.06 21.63 -19.89
C LYS A 171 -14.11 21.33 -21.39
N THR A 172 -14.09 20.05 -21.75
CA THR A 172 -14.09 19.62 -23.16
C THR A 172 -14.80 18.28 -23.36
N SER A 173 -15.49 18.14 -24.49
CA SER A 173 -15.99 16.85 -24.98
C SER A 173 -15.10 16.22 -26.06
N GLU A 174 -14.10 16.96 -26.54
CA GLU A 174 -13.15 16.50 -27.56
C GLU A 174 -12.17 15.47 -26.98
N PRO A 175 -11.52 14.64 -27.82
CA PRO A 175 -10.50 13.71 -27.36
C PRO A 175 -9.39 14.41 -26.56
N VAL A 176 -9.00 13.80 -25.45
CA VAL A 176 -7.94 14.27 -24.53
C VAL A 176 -6.82 13.24 -24.46
N TYR A 177 -5.62 13.65 -24.05
CA TYR A 177 -4.55 12.68 -23.83
C TYR A 177 -4.77 11.92 -22.53
N ARG A 178 -4.58 10.60 -22.56
CA ARG A 178 -4.58 9.76 -21.37
C ARG A 178 -3.28 8.99 -21.22
N LEU A 179 -2.65 9.13 -20.06
CA LEU A 179 -1.54 8.29 -19.61
C LEU A 179 -2.06 7.25 -18.62
N ARG A 180 -1.77 5.98 -18.87
CA ARG A 180 -1.80 4.91 -17.86
C ARG A 180 -0.40 4.37 -17.70
N ALA A 181 0.09 4.30 -16.47
CA ALA A 181 1.43 3.82 -16.19
C ALA A 181 1.54 3.17 -14.81
N VAL A 182 2.43 2.19 -14.70
CA VAL A 182 2.90 1.69 -13.40
C VAL A 182 4.25 2.33 -13.12
N ARG A 183 4.44 2.78 -11.89
CA ARG A 183 5.71 3.30 -11.41
C ARG A 183 6.28 2.36 -10.39
N SER A 184 7.58 2.15 -10.48
CA SER A 184 8.33 1.23 -9.63
C SER A 184 9.50 1.95 -8.97
N GLN A 185 9.78 1.59 -7.72
CA GLN A 185 10.99 1.99 -7.00
C GLN A 185 11.79 0.73 -6.70
N ASP A 186 13.08 0.74 -7.04
CA ASP A 186 13.97 -0.41 -6.88
C ASP A 186 13.40 -1.71 -7.51
N GLY A 187 12.75 -1.56 -8.67
CA GLY A 187 12.12 -2.66 -9.41
C GLY A 187 10.77 -3.13 -8.88
N LEU A 188 10.26 -2.54 -7.79
CA LEU A 188 8.99 -2.92 -7.18
C LEU A 188 7.89 -1.91 -7.49
N PRO A 189 6.72 -2.32 -8.03
CA PRO A 189 5.61 -1.40 -8.29
C PRO A 189 5.17 -0.71 -7.00
N VAL A 190 4.96 0.61 -7.07
CA VAL A 190 4.52 1.46 -5.95
C VAL A 190 3.23 2.23 -6.25
N LEU A 191 2.98 2.53 -7.53
CA LEU A 191 1.87 3.36 -7.98
C LEU A 191 1.38 2.89 -9.34
N TYR A 192 0.07 2.71 -9.49
CA TYR A 192 -0.59 2.71 -10.78
C TYR A 192 -1.26 4.08 -10.96
N ALA A 193 -1.00 4.76 -12.08
CA ALA A 193 -1.51 6.10 -12.32
C ALA A 193 -2.29 6.17 -13.63
N GLU A 194 -3.43 6.84 -13.59
CA GLU A 194 -4.22 7.24 -14.74
C GLU A 194 -4.35 8.76 -14.75
N ASN A 195 -3.96 9.41 -15.84
CA ASN A 195 -3.96 10.86 -15.94
C ASN A 195 -4.55 11.31 -17.27
N TYR A 196 -5.36 12.35 -17.22
CA TYR A 196 -5.95 13.03 -18.37
C TYR A 196 -5.36 14.43 -18.50
N LEU A 197 -4.96 14.81 -19.72
CA LEU A 197 -4.36 16.11 -20.03
C LEU A 197 -5.08 16.81 -21.17
N GLN A 198 -5.05 18.14 -21.15
CA GLN A 198 -5.45 18.95 -22.29
C GLN A 198 -4.69 18.55 -23.57
N PRO A 199 -5.35 18.51 -24.74
CA PRO A 199 -4.71 18.20 -26.02
C PRO A 199 -3.50 19.09 -26.32
N SER A 200 -3.59 20.38 -26.01
CA SER A 200 -2.53 21.38 -26.19
C SER A 200 -1.27 21.09 -25.39
N LEU A 201 -1.38 20.35 -24.29
CA LEU A 201 -0.25 19.93 -23.45
C LEU A 201 0.26 18.56 -23.89
N GLY A 202 -0.64 17.59 -24.07
CA GLY A 202 -0.26 16.22 -24.38
C GLY A 202 0.50 16.07 -25.71
N ILE A 203 0.19 16.89 -26.73
CA ILE A 203 0.91 16.87 -28.01
C ILE A 203 2.39 17.29 -27.89
N ARG A 204 2.73 18.01 -26.82
CA ARG A 204 4.09 18.51 -26.55
C ARG A 204 4.95 17.50 -25.78
N LEU A 205 4.40 16.34 -25.39
CA LEU A 205 5.08 15.33 -24.59
C LEU A 205 5.38 14.07 -25.40
N SER A 206 6.64 13.61 -25.33
CA SER A 206 7.03 12.34 -25.95
C SER A 206 6.85 11.16 -24.98
N ARG A 207 6.82 9.93 -25.52
CA ARG A 207 6.84 8.73 -24.68
C ARG A 207 8.12 8.59 -23.86
N GLU A 208 9.22 9.16 -24.32
CA GLU A 208 10.51 9.10 -23.63
C GLU A 208 10.53 10.01 -22.39
N ASP A 209 9.96 11.21 -22.52
CA ASP A 209 9.72 12.12 -21.41
C ASP A 209 8.88 11.44 -20.30
N LEU A 210 7.81 10.77 -20.72
CA LEU A 210 6.87 10.09 -19.82
C LEU A 210 7.45 8.86 -19.12
N ARG A 211 8.55 8.29 -19.63
CA ARG A 211 9.26 7.18 -18.98
C ARG A 211 10.22 7.66 -17.89
N SER A 212 10.77 8.85 -18.08
CA SER A 212 11.85 9.40 -17.27
C SER A 212 11.35 10.36 -16.17
N HIS A 213 10.15 10.92 -16.30
CA HIS A 213 9.64 11.93 -15.38
C HIS A 213 8.15 11.76 -15.05
N THR A 214 7.70 12.33 -13.92
CA THR A 214 6.27 12.46 -13.61
C THR A 214 5.63 13.55 -14.47
N LEU A 215 4.32 13.47 -14.70
CA LEU A 215 3.59 14.50 -15.46
C LEU A 215 3.73 15.89 -14.84
N VAL A 216 3.68 16.00 -13.51
CA VAL A 216 3.89 17.29 -12.82
C VAL A 216 5.27 17.85 -13.11
N ASN A 217 6.31 17.01 -13.08
CA ASN A 217 7.67 17.40 -13.44
C ASN A 217 7.74 17.89 -14.89
N LEU A 218 7.14 17.16 -15.84
CA LEU A 218 7.12 17.55 -17.25
C LEU A 218 6.38 18.87 -17.48
N LEU A 219 5.25 19.09 -16.81
CA LEU A 219 4.50 20.35 -16.90
C LEU A 219 5.36 21.52 -16.44
N VAL A 220 6.00 21.40 -15.28
CA VAL A 220 6.77 22.49 -14.66
C VAL A 220 8.12 22.68 -15.36
N ASN A 221 8.93 21.63 -15.50
CA ASN A 221 10.33 21.73 -15.91
C ASN A 221 10.53 21.67 -17.43
N HIS A 222 9.73 20.88 -18.16
CA HIS A 222 9.90 20.71 -19.61
C HIS A 222 9.01 21.66 -20.41
N LEU A 223 7.75 21.82 -20.00
CA LEU A 223 6.79 22.66 -20.69
C LEU A 223 6.74 24.11 -20.18
N ALA A 224 7.47 24.40 -19.10
CA ALA A 224 7.52 25.70 -18.43
C ALA A 224 6.13 26.24 -18.06
N ILE A 225 5.25 25.36 -17.57
CA ILE A 225 3.91 25.72 -17.12
C ILE A 225 3.95 26.09 -15.64
N ASP A 226 3.47 27.29 -15.32
CA ASP A 226 3.25 27.74 -13.95
C ASP A 226 2.02 27.06 -13.34
N VAL A 227 2.24 25.94 -12.65
CA VAL A 227 1.20 25.27 -11.85
C VAL A 227 0.90 26.11 -10.62
N GLY A 228 -0.26 26.77 -10.61
CA GLY A 228 -0.66 27.69 -9.53
C GLY A 228 -1.38 27.01 -8.37
N GLN A 229 -2.10 25.92 -8.65
CA GLN A 229 -2.88 25.21 -7.64
C GLN A 229 -2.92 23.71 -7.93
N ALA A 230 -2.81 22.92 -6.86
CA ALA A 230 -3.16 21.52 -6.84
C ALA A 230 -4.31 21.31 -5.86
N SER A 231 -5.41 20.72 -6.32
CA SER A 231 -6.46 20.20 -5.46
C SER A 231 -6.30 18.70 -5.37
N GLU A 232 -6.39 18.16 -4.16
CA GLU A 232 -6.13 16.76 -3.94
C GLU A 232 -7.09 16.18 -2.91
N GLU A 233 -7.53 14.97 -3.21
CA GLU A 233 -8.37 14.14 -2.36
C GLU A 233 -7.72 12.77 -2.21
N ILE A 234 -7.78 12.21 -1.01
CA ILE A 234 -7.23 10.89 -0.70
C ILE A 234 -8.28 10.07 0.02
N GLU A 235 -8.49 8.86 -0.49
CA GLU A 235 -9.36 7.86 0.10
C GLU A 235 -8.63 6.53 0.26
N ALA A 236 -9.20 5.65 1.07
CA ALA A 236 -8.74 4.27 1.20
C ALA A 236 -9.62 3.36 0.34
N GLY A 237 -8.98 2.45 -0.39
CA GLY A 237 -9.66 1.44 -1.18
C GLY A 237 -9.05 0.06 -0.97
N LEU A 238 -9.65 -0.94 -1.63
CA LEU A 238 -9.11 -2.29 -1.70
C LEU A 238 -8.70 -2.57 -3.15
N ALA A 239 -7.58 -3.26 -3.33
CA ALA A 239 -7.14 -3.67 -4.66
C ALA A 239 -8.04 -4.77 -5.21
N ASP A 240 -8.71 -4.52 -6.33
CA ASP A 240 -9.32 -5.58 -7.13
C ASP A 240 -8.23 -6.43 -7.82
N GLU A 241 -8.60 -7.52 -8.48
CA GLU A 241 -7.63 -8.41 -9.14
C GLU A 241 -6.78 -7.69 -10.19
N ALA A 242 -7.37 -6.78 -10.96
CA ALA A 242 -6.66 -6.07 -12.02
C ALA A 242 -5.63 -5.10 -11.46
N LEU A 243 -5.99 -4.35 -10.42
CA LEU A 243 -5.10 -3.42 -9.73
C LEU A 243 -4.02 -4.17 -8.94
N ALA A 244 -4.41 -5.26 -8.26
CA ALA A 244 -3.50 -6.11 -7.49
C ALA A 244 -2.38 -6.68 -8.39
N ASN A 245 -2.76 -7.21 -9.57
CA ASN A 245 -1.80 -7.70 -10.56
C ASN A 245 -0.84 -6.60 -11.06
N ARG A 246 -1.33 -5.37 -11.30
CA ARG A 246 -0.49 -4.24 -11.72
C ARG A 246 0.49 -3.80 -10.64
N LEU A 247 0.08 -3.88 -9.38
CA LEU A 247 0.88 -3.44 -8.24
C LEU A 247 1.75 -4.56 -7.64
N GLY A 248 1.61 -5.80 -8.11
CA GLY A 248 2.31 -6.95 -7.54
C GLY A 248 1.94 -7.20 -6.08
N ILE A 249 0.65 -7.05 -5.73
CA ILE A 249 0.09 -7.29 -4.39
C ILE A 249 -1.06 -8.30 -4.48
N GLU A 250 -1.52 -8.80 -3.33
CA GLU A 250 -2.71 -9.65 -3.26
C GLU A 250 -3.99 -8.83 -3.46
N ALA A 251 -5.00 -9.43 -4.10
CA ALA A 251 -6.34 -8.86 -4.16
C ALA A 251 -6.90 -8.68 -2.73
N GLY A 252 -7.66 -7.61 -2.52
CA GLY A 252 -8.19 -7.21 -1.23
C GLY A 252 -7.19 -6.49 -0.32
N LYS A 253 -5.92 -6.29 -0.73
CA LYS A 253 -4.99 -5.46 0.04
C LYS A 253 -5.40 -3.99 0.02
N PRO A 254 -5.21 -3.25 1.13
CA PRO A 254 -5.47 -1.83 1.17
C PRO A 254 -4.58 -1.06 0.17
N VAL A 255 -5.19 -0.05 -0.46
CA VAL A 255 -4.51 0.93 -1.31
C VAL A 255 -4.94 2.33 -0.89
N LEU A 256 -4.08 3.31 -1.11
CA LEU A 256 -4.45 4.72 -1.03
C LEU A 256 -4.79 5.21 -2.43
N ILE A 257 -6.00 5.69 -2.63
CA ILE A 257 -6.46 6.26 -3.89
C ILE A 257 -6.34 7.77 -3.76
N GLN A 258 -5.58 8.36 -4.66
CA GLN A 258 -5.30 9.79 -4.71
C GLN A 258 -5.92 10.37 -5.97
N HIS A 259 -6.82 11.34 -5.82
CA HIS A 259 -7.28 12.18 -6.92
C HIS A 259 -6.52 13.51 -6.87
N ILE A 260 -5.94 13.92 -7.99
CA ILE A 260 -5.19 15.18 -8.07
C ILE A 260 -5.58 15.97 -9.32
N ASP A 261 -6.01 17.19 -9.10
CA ASP A 261 -6.38 18.15 -10.12
C ASP A 261 -5.37 19.31 -10.10
N LEU A 262 -4.74 19.58 -11.23
CA LEU A 262 -3.76 20.64 -11.40
C LEU A 262 -4.34 21.77 -12.23
N PHE A 263 -4.13 22.99 -11.75
CA PHE A 263 -4.51 24.23 -12.41
C PHE A 263 -3.28 25.10 -12.63
N ASP A 264 -3.28 25.88 -13.70
CA ASP A 264 -2.28 26.93 -13.87
C ASP A 264 -2.53 28.11 -12.90
N LYS A 265 -1.63 29.09 -12.92
CA LYS A 265 -1.74 30.32 -12.11
C LYS A 265 -3.03 31.13 -12.34
N ASP A 266 -3.68 30.95 -13.48
CA ASP A 266 -4.90 31.67 -13.86
C ASP A 266 -6.17 30.81 -13.60
N GLY A 267 -6.00 29.61 -13.04
CA GLY A 267 -7.08 28.68 -12.69
C GLY A 267 -7.57 27.82 -13.85
N ALA A 268 -6.86 27.76 -14.98
CA ALA A 268 -7.21 26.88 -16.08
C ALA A 268 -6.82 25.42 -15.78
N PRO A 269 -7.67 24.43 -16.12
CA PRO A 269 -7.41 23.02 -15.81
C PRO A 269 -6.31 22.45 -16.71
N LEU A 270 -5.25 21.92 -16.11
CA LEU A 270 -4.09 21.35 -16.80
C LEU A 270 -4.17 19.82 -16.89
N GLN A 271 -4.40 19.18 -15.74
CA GLN A 271 -4.34 17.72 -15.60
C GLN A 271 -5.30 17.26 -14.50
N ARG A 272 -6.03 16.18 -14.76
CA ARG A 272 -6.71 15.39 -13.74
C ARG A 272 -6.07 14.00 -13.65
N GLY A 273 -5.68 13.61 -12.46
CA GLY A 273 -4.99 12.35 -12.19
C GLY A 273 -5.71 11.52 -11.13
N THR A 274 -5.65 10.20 -11.27
CA THR A 274 -5.97 9.23 -10.24
C THR A 274 -4.79 8.29 -10.06
N GLY A 275 -4.31 8.17 -8.84
CA GLY A 275 -3.20 7.31 -8.45
C GLY A 275 -3.62 6.30 -7.41
N TRP A 276 -3.37 5.03 -7.68
CA TRP A 276 -3.55 3.93 -6.73
C TRP A 276 -2.20 3.53 -6.16
N TRP A 277 -1.99 3.88 -4.90
CA TRP A 277 -0.74 3.70 -4.19
C TRP A 277 -0.80 2.47 -3.29
N ARG A 278 0.30 1.74 -3.28
CA ARG A 278 0.56 0.72 -2.27
C ARG A 278 0.64 1.31 -0.87
N SER A 279 -0.28 0.95 0.02
CA SER A 279 -0.34 1.51 1.37
C SER A 279 0.88 1.16 2.23
N ASP A 280 1.57 0.07 1.89
CA ASP A 280 2.80 -0.42 2.51
C ASP A 280 4.06 0.30 2.01
N ARG A 281 3.97 1.12 0.96
CA ARG A 281 5.10 1.87 0.36
C ARG A 281 4.90 3.38 0.31
N PHE A 282 3.67 3.85 0.43
CA PHE A 282 3.32 5.25 0.37
C PHE A 282 2.81 5.77 1.73
N THR A 283 3.17 7.01 2.09
CA THR A 283 2.65 7.69 3.28
C THR A 283 2.35 9.14 2.98
N ARG A 284 1.10 9.57 3.19
CA ARG A 284 0.78 10.98 3.11
C ARG A 284 0.95 11.70 4.45
N LYS A 285 1.66 12.85 4.44
CA LYS A 285 1.90 13.68 5.62
C LYS A 285 1.52 15.13 5.34
N TYR A 286 0.71 15.71 6.22
CA TYR A 286 0.39 17.13 6.20
C TYR A 286 0.76 17.76 7.54
N VAL A 287 1.21 19.01 7.50
CA VAL A 287 1.46 19.83 8.69
C VAL A 287 0.41 20.93 8.71
N MET A 288 -0.52 20.85 9.65
CA MET A 288 -1.53 21.89 9.86
C MET A 288 -0.98 22.93 10.83
N ARG A 289 -1.02 24.20 10.43
CA ARG A 289 -0.68 25.33 11.30
C ARG A 289 -1.92 26.20 11.45
N GLN A 290 -2.21 26.60 12.67
CA GLN A 290 -3.27 27.56 12.94
C GLN A 290 -2.83 28.93 12.39
N ARG A 291 -3.69 29.57 11.58
CA ARG A 291 -3.48 30.97 11.20
C ARG A 291 -3.71 31.83 12.45
N SER A 292 -2.67 32.55 12.87
CA SER A 292 -2.73 33.64 13.85
C SER A 292 -3.38 34.87 13.24
#